data_AF-A0A9P1GKE4-F1
#
_entry.id   AF-A0A9P1GKE4-F1
#
_cell.length_a   1.000
_cell.length_b   1.000
_cell.length_c   1.000
_cell.angle_alpha   90.00
_cell.angle_beta   90.00
_cell.angle_gamma   90.00
#
_symmetry.space_group_name_H-M   'P 1'
#
loop_
_entity.id
_entity.type
_entity.pdbx_description
1 polymer ?
#
loop_
_entity_poly.entity_id
_entity_poly.type
_entity_poly.pdbx_seq_one_letter_code
_entity_poly.pdbx_strand_id
1 'polypeptide(L)'
;MAYYPLHFLSSAIFAPMFIWVERNFNATWNMIAFRAFLNFSMLQAWFPKEAEIWNQPTWFLSALTFSNLTMPTLVLPNVANLSKKGLQKLLAALWGVSLLQKVSYSETARFHSSKEHPVDGKVMMPLIWNLTRFHPIWALFEMTTGIIAARHVMLDTEEDKRNKPMNPIWLFLAAYSSLALRLTKYDFNDAIIRGVLFVPLFTEFLTAMHRDALTAQPSAITRFFGCKIMATLGSLAFPMFIVHGPIGQIFYKKAIAKKLWGKPMPHAFFPFYLAICLGLSHLVNEHFVKNKKVGAFAGKIAQKLAGWTEGMLRDR
;
A
#
# COMPACT_ATOMS: atom_id res chain seq x y z
N MET A 1 1.08 -11.14 -12.39
CA MET A 1 0.87 -10.51 -11.06
C MET A 1 0.73 -11.62 -10.02
N ALA A 2 1.70 -11.77 -9.11
CA ALA A 2 1.68 -12.86 -8.12
C ALA A 2 0.77 -12.55 -6.91
N TYR A 3 0.35 -11.29 -6.73
CA TYR A 3 -0.44 -10.90 -5.56
C TYR A 3 -1.90 -11.34 -5.61
N TYR A 4 -2.54 -11.26 -6.78
CA TYR A 4 -3.96 -11.61 -6.90
C TYR A 4 -4.23 -13.09 -6.57
N PRO A 5 -3.46 -14.07 -7.08
CA PRO A 5 -3.61 -15.47 -6.68
C PRO A 5 -3.46 -15.66 -5.17
N LEU A 6 -2.53 -14.94 -4.52
CA LEU A 6 -2.32 -15.07 -3.08
C LEU A 6 -3.47 -14.45 -2.30
N HIS A 7 -3.93 -13.26 -2.68
CA HIS A 7 -5.11 -12.64 -2.09
C HIS A 7 -6.33 -13.54 -2.22
N PHE A 8 -6.55 -14.12 -3.40
CA PHE A 8 -7.65 -15.04 -3.66
C PHE A 8 -7.57 -16.26 -2.74
N LEU A 9 -6.40 -16.91 -2.66
CA LEU A 9 -6.19 -18.06 -1.78
C LEU A 9 -6.44 -17.71 -0.31
N SER A 10 -5.83 -16.63 0.18
CA SER A 10 -6.01 -16.16 1.55
C SER A 10 -7.49 -15.87 1.83
N SER A 11 -8.15 -15.12 0.94
CA SER A 11 -9.57 -14.78 1.07
C SER A 11 -10.45 -16.02 1.07
N ALA A 12 -10.17 -17.02 0.23
CA ALA A 12 -10.93 -18.27 0.17
C ALA A 12 -10.78 -19.10 1.46
N ILE A 13 -9.57 -19.23 1.99
CA ILE A 13 -9.30 -19.95 3.23
C ILE A 13 -10.02 -19.30 4.42
N PHE A 14 -10.00 -17.97 4.49
CA PHE A 14 -10.57 -17.22 5.61
C PHE A 14 -12.04 -16.78 5.40
N ALA A 15 -12.62 -17.00 4.21
CA ALA A 15 -14.01 -16.63 3.91
C ALA A 15 -15.02 -17.21 4.92
N PRO A 16 -14.95 -18.49 5.34
CA PRO A 16 -15.89 -19.02 6.34
C PRO A 16 -15.85 -18.24 7.65
N MET A 17 -14.66 -17.83 8.09
CA MET A 17 -14.47 -17.01 9.30
C MET A 17 -15.09 -15.62 9.12
N PHE A 18 -14.85 -14.96 7.97
CA PHE A 18 -15.42 -13.64 7.70
C PHE A 18 -16.94 -13.67 7.61
N ILE A 19 -17.51 -14.63 6.88
CA ILE A 19 -18.94 -14.83 6.76
C ILE A 19 -19.56 -15.06 8.14
N TRP A 20 -18.98 -15.94 8.95
CA TRP A 20 -19.46 -16.21 10.31
C TRP A 20 -19.47 -14.95 11.18
N VAL A 21 -18.39 -14.15 11.13
CA VAL A 21 -18.35 -12.87 11.87
C VAL A 21 -19.43 -11.91 11.38
N GLU A 22 -19.58 -11.72 10.08
CA GLU A 22 -20.60 -10.81 9.54
C GLU A 22 -22.02 -11.23 9.93
N ARG A 23 -22.30 -12.54 9.95
CA ARG A 23 -23.58 -13.08 10.43
C ARG A 23 -23.81 -12.78 11.92
N ASN A 24 -22.79 -12.87 12.76
CA ASN A 24 -22.90 -12.50 14.18
C ASN A 24 -23.16 -11.00 14.40
N PHE A 25 -22.79 -10.15 13.44
CA PHE A 25 -23.12 -8.73 13.41
C PHE A 25 -24.39 -8.42 12.59
N ASN A 26 -25.26 -9.43 12.38
CA ASN A 26 -26.55 -9.32 11.72
C ASN A 26 -26.51 -8.81 10.27
N ALA A 27 -25.38 -8.94 9.56
CA ALA A 27 -25.32 -8.61 8.14
C ALA A 27 -26.18 -9.57 7.31
N THR A 28 -26.97 -9.05 6.37
CA THR A 28 -27.81 -9.88 5.47
C THR A 28 -26.94 -10.70 4.52
N TRP A 29 -27.46 -11.82 4.01
CA TRP A 29 -26.76 -12.63 3.01
C TRP A 29 -26.42 -11.85 1.74
N ASN A 30 -27.30 -10.93 1.33
CA ASN A 30 -27.06 -10.04 0.19
C ASN A 30 -25.86 -9.13 0.43
N MET A 31 -25.74 -8.55 1.64
CA MET A 31 -24.59 -7.72 2.00
C MET A 31 -23.30 -8.53 2.03
N ILE A 32 -23.33 -9.74 2.59
CA ILE A 32 -22.17 -10.64 2.64
C ILE A 32 -21.74 -11.04 1.22
N ALA A 33 -22.69 -11.39 0.35
CA ALA A 33 -22.42 -11.72 -1.04
C ALA A 33 -21.83 -10.53 -1.81
N PHE A 34 -22.36 -9.33 -1.59
CA PHE A 34 -21.82 -8.10 -2.18
C PHE A 34 -20.38 -7.83 -1.72
N ARG A 35 -20.09 -7.94 -0.42
CA ARG A 35 -18.74 -7.77 0.12
C ARG A 35 -17.77 -8.85 -0.36
N ALA A 36 -18.24 -10.10 -0.44
CA ALA A 36 -17.46 -11.19 -1.03
C ALA A 36 -17.09 -10.87 -2.49
N PHE A 37 -18.08 -10.41 -3.27
CA PHE A 37 -17.86 -9.98 -4.64
C PHE A 37 -16.82 -8.86 -4.71
N LEU A 38 -16.96 -7.79 -3.93
CA LEU A 38 -16.00 -6.68 -3.90
C LEU A 38 -14.58 -7.12 -3.52
N ASN A 39 -14.44 -8.04 -2.56
CA ASN A 39 -13.15 -8.55 -2.09
C ASN A 39 -12.47 -9.44 -3.14
N PHE A 40 -13.20 -10.38 -3.74
CA PHE A 40 -12.61 -11.27 -4.74
C PHE A 40 -12.38 -10.59 -6.09
N SER A 41 -13.21 -9.62 -6.47
CA SER A 41 -13.04 -8.83 -7.69
C SER A 41 -12.02 -7.69 -7.57
N MET A 42 -11.48 -7.43 -6.37
CA MET A 42 -10.60 -6.29 -6.11
C MET A 42 -11.25 -4.94 -6.43
N LEU A 43 -12.54 -4.78 -6.13
CA LEU A 43 -13.30 -3.53 -6.37
C LEU A 43 -13.57 -2.71 -5.10
N GLN A 44 -13.28 -3.26 -3.91
CA GLN A 44 -13.62 -2.65 -2.63
C GLN A 44 -13.13 -1.19 -2.44
N ALA A 45 -11.98 -0.81 -3.02
CA ALA A 45 -11.43 0.54 -2.89
C ALA A 45 -12.32 1.62 -3.54
N TRP A 46 -13.12 1.27 -4.56
CA TRP A 46 -14.08 2.16 -5.20
C TRP A 46 -15.30 2.47 -4.33
N PHE A 47 -15.49 1.70 -3.25
CA PHE A 47 -16.59 1.86 -2.32
C PHE A 47 -16.00 2.22 -0.94
N PRO A 48 -15.75 3.50 -0.62
CA PRO A 48 -15.00 3.87 0.59
C PRO A 48 -15.62 3.38 1.91
N LYS A 49 -16.92 3.07 1.94
CA LYS A 49 -17.59 2.45 3.10
C LYS A 49 -17.23 0.97 3.27
N GLU A 50 -16.90 0.30 2.17
CA GLU A 50 -16.64 -1.14 2.07
C GLU A 50 -15.16 -1.44 1.77
N ALA A 51 -14.28 -0.44 1.80
CA ALA A 51 -12.87 -0.64 1.46
C ALA A 51 -12.18 -1.66 2.41
N GLU A 52 -12.46 -1.57 3.70
CA GLU A 52 -11.84 -2.41 4.73
C GLU A 52 -12.60 -3.74 4.99
N ILE A 53 -13.33 -4.26 4.00
CA ILE A 53 -14.05 -5.54 4.12
C ILE A 53 -13.09 -6.72 4.26
N TRP A 54 -13.46 -7.66 5.14
CA TRP A 54 -12.78 -8.95 5.42
C TRP A 54 -11.32 -8.83 5.87
N ASN A 55 -10.44 -8.39 4.99
CA ASN A 55 -9.02 -8.18 5.23
C ASN A 55 -8.66 -6.71 5.00
N GLN A 56 -8.68 -5.89 6.05
CA GLN A 56 -8.62 -4.43 5.91
C GLN A 56 -7.50 -3.92 4.99
N PRO A 57 -6.23 -4.37 5.08
CA PRO A 57 -5.16 -3.86 4.20
C PRO A 57 -5.39 -4.12 2.71
N THR A 58 -6.25 -5.06 2.31
CA THR A 58 -6.43 -5.44 0.91
C THR A 58 -7.15 -4.39 0.07
N TRP A 59 -7.72 -3.33 0.67
CA TRP A 59 -8.17 -2.17 -0.10
C TRP A 59 -7.05 -1.60 -0.97
N PHE A 60 -5.80 -1.63 -0.47
CA PHE A 60 -4.65 -1.18 -1.25
C PHE A 60 -4.40 -2.08 -2.45
N LEU A 61 -4.69 -3.39 -2.36
CA LEU A 61 -4.59 -4.31 -3.49
C LEU A 61 -5.63 -4.00 -4.57
N SER A 62 -6.83 -3.58 -4.15
CA SER A 62 -7.86 -3.08 -5.07
C SER A 62 -7.39 -1.82 -5.80
N ALA A 63 -6.86 -0.84 -5.07
CA ALA A 63 -6.29 0.37 -5.68
C ALA A 63 -5.07 0.10 -6.58
N LEU A 64 -4.21 -0.85 -6.16
CA LEU A 64 -3.06 -1.32 -6.93
C LEU A 64 -3.48 -2.07 -8.19
N THR A 65 -4.59 -2.82 -8.14
CA THR A 65 -5.14 -3.53 -9.31
C THR A 65 -5.59 -2.52 -10.37
N PHE A 66 -6.30 -1.47 -9.97
CA PHE A 66 -6.65 -0.36 -10.85
C PHE A 66 -5.40 0.31 -11.44
N SER A 67 -4.43 0.65 -10.59
CA SER A 67 -3.20 1.30 -11.04
C SER A 67 -2.41 0.44 -12.04
N ASN A 68 -2.33 -0.88 -11.83
CA ASN A 68 -1.67 -1.80 -12.76
C ASN A 68 -2.39 -1.92 -14.12
N LEU A 69 -3.70 -1.66 -14.17
CA LEU A 69 -4.44 -1.61 -15.43
C LEU A 69 -4.16 -0.30 -16.17
N THR A 70 -4.16 0.83 -15.45
CA THR A 70 -4.01 2.17 -16.01
C THR A 70 -2.57 2.52 -16.38
N MET A 71 -1.59 2.00 -15.64
CA MET A 71 -0.19 2.41 -15.77
C MET A 71 0.43 2.08 -17.13
N PRO A 72 0.37 0.83 -17.64
CA PRO A 72 1.03 0.48 -18.89
C PRO A 72 0.45 1.21 -20.11
N THR A 73 -0.85 1.50 -20.07
CA THR A 73 -1.60 2.05 -21.21
C THR A 73 -1.60 3.58 -21.22
N LEU A 74 -1.74 4.22 -20.05
CA LEU A 74 -1.95 5.67 -19.96
C LEU A 74 -0.83 6.44 -19.25
N VAL A 75 -0.13 5.85 -18.28
CA VAL A 75 0.85 6.60 -17.47
C VAL A 75 2.27 6.42 -17.99
N LEU A 76 2.74 5.17 -18.12
CA LEU A 76 4.13 4.86 -18.45
C LEU A 76 4.57 5.44 -19.80
N PRO A 77 3.80 5.36 -20.91
CA PRO A 77 4.22 5.93 -22.19
C PRO A 77 4.40 7.45 -22.11
N ASN A 78 3.49 8.14 -21.41
CA ASN A 78 3.55 9.59 -21.24
C ASN A 78 4.74 10.01 -20.37
N VAL A 79 4.96 9.33 -19.23
CA VAL A 79 6.09 9.64 -18.34
C VAL A 79 7.43 9.33 -19.00
N ALA A 80 7.53 8.26 -19.79
CA ALA A 80 8.75 7.89 -20.48
C ALA A 80 9.25 8.97 -21.46
N ASN A 81 8.33 9.69 -22.11
CA ASN A 81 8.60 10.76 -23.07
C ASN A 81 8.96 12.11 -22.44
N LEU A 82 8.83 12.25 -21.12
CA LEU A 82 9.14 13.51 -20.43
C LEU A 82 10.65 13.68 -20.21
N SER A 83 11.12 14.92 -20.39
CA SER A 83 12.46 15.34 -19.98
C SER A 83 12.57 15.44 -18.47
N LYS A 84 13.80 15.52 -17.92
CA LYS A 84 14.06 15.70 -16.48
C LYS A 84 13.28 16.88 -15.88
N LYS A 85 13.25 18.02 -16.58
CA LYS A 85 12.43 19.20 -16.19
C LYS A 85 10.93 18.92 -16.27
N GLY A 86 10.48 18.18 -17.29
CA GLY A 86 9.08 17.77 -17.43
C GLY A 86 8.63 16.87 -16.27
N LEU A 87 9.47 15.92 -15.88
CA LEU A 87 9.24 15.04 -14.73
C LEU A 87 9.13 15.82 -13.42
N GLN A 88 10.00 16.80 -13.19
CA GLN A 88 9.94 17.66 -12.00
C GLN A 88 8.65 18.48 -11.95
N LYS A 89 8.21 19.05 -13.09
CA LYS A 89 6.93 19.76 -13.17
C LYS A 89 5.74 18.84 -12.87
N LEU A 90 5.76 17.63 -13.42
CA LEU A 90 4.70 16.65 -13.17
C LEU A 90 4.69 16.20 -11.69
N LEU A 91 5.86 15.97 -11.10
CA LEU A 91 6.00 15.64 -9.69
C LEU A 91 5.42 16.75 -8.80
N ALA A 92 5.78 18.01 -9.08
CA ALA A 92 5.25 19.17 -8.36
C ALA A 92 3.73 19.29 -8.51
N ALA A 93 3.18 19.04 -9.69
CA ALA A 93 1.74 19.05 -9.92
C ALA A 93 1.02 17.95 -9.13
N LEU A 94 1.54 16.72 -9.13
CA LEU A 94 0.96 15.60 -8.36
C LEU A 94 1.03 15.85 -6.85
N TRP A 95 2.14 16.40 -6.36
CA TRP A 95 2.26 16.81 -4.97
C TRP A 95 1.29 17.94 -4.63
N GLY A 96 1.15 18.94 -5.49
CA GLY A 96 0.18 20.03 -5.32
C GLY A 96 -1.26 19.51 -5.22
N VAL A 97 -1.66 18.61 -6.12
CA VAL A 97 -3.00 17.98 -6.08
C VAL A 97 -3.20 17.13 -4.82
N SER A 98 -2.21 16.31 -4.45
CA SER A 98 -2.29 15.49 -3.23
C SER A 98 -2.36 16.37 -1.97
N LEU A 99 -1.62 17.48 -1.94
CA LEU A 99 -1.63 18.43 -0.84
C LEU A 99 -2.97 19.14 -0.73
N LEU A 100 -3.50 19.67 -1.84
CA LEU A 100 -4.78 20.35 -1.88
C LEU A 100 -5.89 19.47 -1.33
N GLN A 101 -5.91 18.19 -1.70
CA GLN A 101 -6.86 17.22 -1.16
C GLN A 101 -6.76 17.08 0.37
N LYS A 102 -5.54 16.91 0.90
CA LYS A 102 -5.27 16.70 2.34
C LYS A 102 -5.55 17.96 3.16
N VAL A 103 -5.22 19.14 2.64
CA VAL A 103 -5.54 20.43 3.25
C VAL A 103 -7.04 20.67 3.22
N SER A 104 -7.71 20.44 2.10
CA SER A 104 -9.17 20.61 1.97
C SER A 104 -9.93 19.75 2.98
N TYR A 105 -9.50 18.49 3.18
CA TYR A 105 -10.05 17.64 4.22
C TYR A 105 -9.77 18.18 5.62
N SER A 106 -8.54 18.57 5.91
CA SER A 106 -8.13 19.03 7.24
C SER A 106 -8.84 20.32 7.63
N GLU A 107 -9.03 21.26 6.70
CA GLU A 107 -9.83 22.48 6.90
C GLU A 107 -11.30 22.16 7.14
N THR A 108 -11.91 21.33 6.28
CA THR A 108 -13.33 20.99 6.38
C THR A 108 -13.65 20.24 7.67
N ALA A 109 -12.75 19.34 8.08
CA ALA A 109 -12.91 18.54 9.29
C ALA A 109 -12.41 19.23 10.57
N ARG A 110 -11.88 20.47 10.48
CA ARG A 110 -11.11 21.14 11.54
C ARG A 110 -10.07 20.19 12.17
N PHE A 111 -9.47 19.35 11.35
CA PHE A 111 -8.60 18.25 11.76
C PHE A 111 -7.14 18.62 11.50
N HIS A 112 -6.73 19.73 12.11
CA HIS A 112 -5.38 20.28 12.03
C HIS A 112 -4.52 19.84 13.21
N SER A 113 -5.15 19.67 14.39
CA SER A 113 -4.53 19.17 15.61
C SER A 113 -5.51 18.29 16.38
N SER A 114 -5.06 17.08 16.76
CA SER A 114 -5.87 16.09 17.48
C SER A 114 -6.24 16.51 18.92
N LYS A 115 -5.58 17.54 19.47
CA LYS A 115 -5.81 18.08 20.83
C LYS A 115 -6.79 19.25 20.92
N GLU A 116 -6.80 20.16 19.95
CA GLU A 116 -7.67 21.34 19.95
C GLU A 116 -9.08 21.03 19.43
N HIS A 117 -9.18 20.00 18.60
CA HIS A 117 -10.44 19.47 18.06
C HIS A 117 -10.46 17.95 18.25
N PRO A 118 -10.73 17.46 19.48
CA PRO A 118 -10.87 16.03 19.72
C PRO A 118 -11.99 15.51 18.83
N VAL A 119 -11.59 14.68 17.87
CA VAL A 119 -12.52 14.10 16.91
C VAL A 119 -13.36 13.06 17.64
N ASP A 120 -14.55 13.46 18.09
CA ASP A 120 -15.55 12.48 18.48
C ASP A 120 -15.84 11.62 17.24
N GLY A 121 -15.65 10.30 17.34
CA GLY A 121 -15.78 9.36 16.22
C GLY A 121 -17.17 9.40 15.54
N LYS A 122 -18.15 10.06 16.17
CA LYS A 122 -19.48 10.35 15.62
C LYS A 122 -19.53 11.53 14.65
N VAL A 123 -18.57 12.47 14.72
CA VAL A 123 -18.56 13.73 13.94
C VAL A 123 -17.64 13.66 12.72
N MET A 124 -16.81 12.61 12.60
CA MET A 124 -16.15 12.35 11.32
C MET A 124 -17.22 12.28 10.23
N MET A 125 -16.95 12.88 9.08
CA MET A 125 -17.52 12.40 7.83
C MET A 125 -16.65 11.22 7.39
N PRO A 126 -16.82 9.98 7.93
CA PRO A 126 -15.95 8.86 7.61
C PRO A 126 -15.92 8.61 6.11
N LEU A 127 -16.98 8.99 5.38
CA LEU A 127 -17.04 8.87 3.94
C LEU A 127 -16.01 9.74 3.21
N ILE A 128 -15.87 11.02 3.57
CA ILE A 128 -14.90 11.91 2.91
C ILE A 128 -13.48 11.48 3.26
N TRP A 129 -13.22 11.17 4.53
CA TRP A 129 -11.93 10.64 4.96
C TRP A 129 -11.57 9.34 4.23
N ASN A 130 -12.50 8.40 4.19
CA ASN A 130 -12.31 7.13 3.48
C ASN A 130 -12.17 7.34 1.97
N LEU A 131 -12.86 8.32 1.38
CA LEU A 131 -12.67 8.68 -0.03
C LEU A 131 -11.24 9.15 -0.27
N THR A 132 -10.66 9.96 0.64
CA THR A 132 -9.27 10.38 0.51
C THR A 132 -8.26 9.25 0.70
N ARG A 133 -8.56 8.28 1.58
CA ARG A 133 -7.67 7.17 1.90
C ARG A 133 -7.71 6.03 0.90
N PHE A 134 -8.91 5.66 0.45
CA PHE A 134 -9.14 4.40 -0.24
C PHE A 134 -9.39 4.53 -1.72
N HIS A 135 -9.90 5.68 -2.19
CA HIS A 135 -10.28 5.80 -3.59
C HIS A 135 -9.08 5.57 -4.52
N PRO A 136 -9.17 4.67 -5.54
CA PRO A 136 -8.01 4.24 -6.33
C PRO A 136 -7.26 5.34 -7.06
N ILE A 137 -7.94 6.44 -7.42
CA ILE A 137 -7.33 7.60 -8.08
C ILE A 137 -6.19 8.20 -7.24
N TRP A 138 -6.33 8.26 -5.91
CA TRP A 138 -5.29 8.84 -5.05
C TRP A 138 -4.06 7.94 -4.98
N ALA A 139 -4.26 6.63 -4.91
CA ALA A 139 -3.17 5.66 -5.01
C ALA A 139 -2.47 5.73 -6.38
N LEU A 140 -3.22 5.95 -7.46
CA LEU A 140 -2.66 6.15 -8.80
C LEU A 140 -1.71 7.36 -8.83
N PHE A 141 -2.08 8.49 -8.20
CA PHE A 141 -1.19 9.64 -8.10
C PHE A 141 0.08 9.32 -7.30
N GLU A 142 -0.06 8.73 -6.11
CA GLU A 142 1.09 8.35 -5.28
C GLU A 142 2.01 7.36 -6.02
N MET A 143 1.48 6.33 -6.67
CA MET A 143 2.29 5.40 -7.44
C MET A 143 2.94 6.07 -8.66
N THR A 144 2.27 7.03 -9.30
CA THR A 144 2.86 7.81 -10.40
C THR A 144 4.06 8.63 -9.91
N THR A 145 4.05 9.16 -8.68
CA THR A 145 5.24 9.82 -8.10
C THR A 145 6.44 8.87 -8.02
N GLY A 146 6.22 7.61 -7.66
CA GLY A 146 7.28 6.58 -7.64
C GLY A 146 7.82 6.27 -9.05
N ILE A 147 6.95 6.20 -10.06
CA ILE A 147 7.36 6.03 -11.47
C ILE A 147 8.20 7.22 -11.93
N ILE A 148 7.77 8.45 -11.60
CA ILE A 148 8.51 9.67 -11.94
C ILE A 148 9.89 9.65 -11.29
N ALA A 149 9.98 9.28 -10.00
CA ALA A 149 11.24 9.17 -9.28
C ALA A 149 12.19 8.15 -9.93
N ALA A 150 11.67 6.98 -10.32
CA ALA A 150 12.44 5.97 -11.06
C ALA A 150 12.91 6.50 -12.42
N ARG A 151 12.02 7.12 -13.20
CA ARG A 151 12.39 7.69 -14.51
C ARG A 151 13.40 8.83 -14.37
N HIS A 152 13.29 9.63 -13.31
CA HIS A 152 14.19 10.74 -13.05
C HIS A 152 15.63 10.27 -12.83
N VAL A 153 15.86 9.21 -12.06
CA VAL A 153 17.21 8.62 -11.89
C VAL A 153 17.71 7.92 -13.16
N MET A 154 16.82 7.35 -13.98
CA MET A 154 17.19 6.77 -15.28
C MET A 154 17.66 7.81 -16.31
N LEU A 155 17.33 9.09 -16.10
CA LEU A 155 17.77 10.21 -16.94
C LEU A 155 19.00 10.93 -16.38
N ASP A 156 19.65 10.39 -15.35
CA ASP A 156 20.87 10.98 -14.81
C ASP A 156 22.01 10.90 -15.83
N THR A 157 22.64 12.05 -16.06
CA THR A 157 23.80 12.21 -16.94
C THR A 157 25.10 11.80 -16.24
N GLU A 158 26.20 11.67 -16.99
CA GLU A 158 27.52 11.43 -16.38
C GLU A 158 27.94 12.56 -15.44
N GLU A 159 27.50 13.79 -15.67
CA GLU A 159 27.72 14.92 -14.76
C GLU A 159 26.91 14.75 -13.47
N ASP A 160 25.64 14.35 -13.56
CA ASP A 160 24.82 14.03 -12.39
C ASP A 160 25.42 12.89 -11.54
N LYS A 161 26.07 11.91 -12.19
CA LYS A 161 26.75 10.80 -11.50
C LYS A 161 28.06 11.22 -10.82
N ARG A 162 28.72 12.26 -11.33
CA ARG A 162 29.95 12.83 -10.73
C ARG A 162 29.64 13.64 -9.48
N ASN A 163 28.45 14.21 -9.37
CA ASN A 163 27.99 14.86 -8.15
C ASN A 163 27.88 13.82 -7.04
N LYS A 164 28.61 14.04 -5.94
CA LYS A 164 28.60 13.12 -4.81
C LYS A 164 27.18 13.06 -4.25
N PRO A 165 26.49 11.90 -4.30
CA PRO A 165 25.12 11.82 -3.80
C PRO A 165 25.13 12.13 -2.31
N MET A 166 24.14 12.90 -1.86
CA MET A 166 23.92 13.12 -0.42
C MET A 166 23.79 11.75 0.25
N ASN A 167 24.46 11.56 1.39
CA ASN A 167 24.40 10.31 2.13
C ASN A 167 22.93 10.00 2.46
N PRO A 168 22.37 8.86 1.98
CA PRO A 168 20.95 8.55 2.13
C PRO A 168 20.48 8.51 3.59
N ILE A 169 21.40 8.34 4.55
CA ILE A 169 21.07 8.33 5.98
C ILE A 169 20.39 9.62 6.43
N TRP A 170 20.75 10.77 5.86
CA TRP A 170 20.14 12.05 6.25
C TRP A 170 18.69 12.14 5.81
N LEU A 171 18.38 11.66 4.60
CA LEU A 171 17.02 11.61 4.09
C LEU A 171 16.17 10.57 4.84
N PHE A 172 16.76 9.43 5.19
CA PHE A 172 16.12 8.43 6.04
C PHE A 172 15.75 9.03 7.41
N LEU A 173 16.72 9.65 8.08
CA LEU A 173 16.51 10.27 9.38
C LEU A 173 15.48 11.41 9.29
N ALA A 174 15.55 12.26 8.27
CA ALA A 174 14.58 13.35 8.07
C ALA A 174 13.16 12.80 7.84
N ALA A 175 13.00 11.79 6.97
CA ALA A 175 11.71 11.16 6.73
C ALA A 175 11.11 10.58 8.02
N TYR A 176 11.84 9.76 8.76
CA TYR A 176 11.32 9.16 9.99
C TYR A 176 11.17 10.17 11.14
N SER A 177 12.03 11.18 11.22
CA SER A 177 11.89 12.27 12.20
C SER A 177 10.65 13.12 11.93
N SER A 178 10.22 13.26 10.67
CA SER A 178 8.96 13.92 10.35
C SER A 178 7.75 13.23 10.99
N LEU A 179 7.79 11.90 11.16
CA LEU A 179 6.74 11.16 11.88
C LEU A 179 6.74 11.48 13.38
N ALA A 180 7.89 11.80 13.96
CA ALA A 180 8.00 12.19 15.37
C ALA A 180 7.34 13.56 15.66
N LEU A 181 7.06 14.37 14.63
CA LEU A 181 6.28 15.61 14.78
C LEU A 181 4.88 15.34 15.37
N ARG A 182 4.35 14.12 15.21
CA ARG A 182 3.10 13.66 15.84
C ARG A 182 3.18 13.55 17.37
N LEU A 183 4.38 13.34 17.90
CA LEU A 183 4.60 13.23 19.35
C LEU A 183 4.74 14.60 20.01
N THR A 184 4.78 15.67 19.22
CA THR A 184 4.92 17.04 19.72
C THR A 184 3.59 17.59 20.24
N LYS A 185 3.65 18.73 20.92
CA LYS A 185 2.45 19.44 21.39
C LYS A 185 1.50 19.88 20.27
N TYR A 186 2.00 20.00 19.04
CA TYR A 186 1.23 20.47 17.88
C TYR A 186 0.31 19.40 17.28
N ASP A 187 0.62 18.12 17.50
CA ASP A 187 -0.22 16.97 17.14
C ASP A 187 -0.76 17.02 15.69
N PHE A 188 0.15 17.31 14.76
CA PHE A 188 -0.15 17.43 13.35
C PHE A 188 -0.81 16.16 12.79
N ASN A 189 -1.84 16.35 11.97
CA ASN A 189 -2.54 15.28 11.28
C ASN A 189 -1.61 14.39 10.44
N ASP A 190 -1.77 13.07 10.57
CA ASP A 190 -1.04 12.04 9.83
C ASP A 190 -1.11 12.23 8.30
N ALA A 191 -2.28 12.63 7.79
CA ALA A 191 -2.44 12.90 6.36
C ALA A 191 -1.50 14.01 5.87
N ILE A 192 -1.35 15.07 6.67
CA ILE A 192 -0.54 16.24 6.34
C ILE A 192 0.93 15.88 6.46
N ILE A 193 1.39 15.34 7.60
CA ILE A 193 2.80 14.94 7.76
C ILE A 193 3.21 13.98 6.66
N ARG A 194 2.37 12.97 6.40
CA ARG A 194 2.70 11.94 5.42
C ARG A 194 2.77 12.52 4.01
N GLY A 195 1.80 13.35 3.63
CA GLY A 195 1.74 13.95 2.29
C GLY A 195 2.78 15.04 2.04
N VAL A 196 3.03 15.90 3.02
CA VAL A 196 3.89 17.09 2.89
C VAL A 196 5.36 16.76 3.11
N LEU A 197 5.66 15.90 4.09
CA LEU A 197 7.03 15.68 4.55
C LEU A 197 7.48 14.26 4.24
N PHE A 198 6.80 13.25 4.76
CA PHE A 198 7.30 11.88 4.72
C PHE A 198 7.45 11.37 3.28
N VAL A 199 6.40 11.42 2.46
CA VAL A 199 6.43 10.86 1.10
C VAL A 199 7.49 11.54 0.23
N PRO A 200 7.59 12.89 0.17
CA PRO A 200 8.68 13.58 -0.52
C PRO A 200 10.07 13.16 -0.04
N LEU A 201 10.33 13.22 1.28
CA LEU A 201 11.64 12.88 1.86
C LEU A 201 12.00 11.42 1.63
N PHE A 202 11.02 10.51 1.75
CA PHE A 202 11.21 9.09 1.54
C PHE A 202 11.43 8.77 0.06
N THR A 203 10.79 9.50 -0.86
CA THR A 203 11.03 9.37 -2.31
C THR A 203 12.45 9.78 -2.65
N GLU A 204 12.92 10.92 -2.13
CA GLU A 204 14.31 11.35 -2.28
C GLU A 204 15.29 10.38 -1.63
N PHE A 205 14.94 9.80 -0.47
CA PHE A 205 15.74 8.75 0.16
C PHE A 205 15.94 7.57 -0.79
N LEU A 206 14.87 7.10 -1.44
CA LEU A 206 14.93 5.98 -2.38
C LEU A 206 15.77 6.31 -3.63
N THR A 207 15.64 7.52 -4.20
CA THR A 207 16.45 7.93 -5.35
C THR A 207 17.93 8.11 -4.98
N ALA A 208 18.22 8.66 -3.79
CA ALA A 208 19.57 8.78 -3.27
C ALA A 208 20.19 7.40 -2.98
N MET A 209 19.43 6.49 -2.38
CA MET A 209 19.85 5.09 -2.17
C MET A 209 20.17 4.38 -3.50
N HIS A 210 19.33 4.56 -4.52
CA HIS A 210 19.57 3.98 -5.84
C HIS A 210 20.90 4.46 -6.42
N ARG A 211 21.17 5.77 -6.38
CA ARG A 211 22.44 6.35 -6.86
C ARG A 211 23.63 5.87 -6.04
N ASP A 212 23.51 5.87 -4.71
CA ASP A 212 24.55 5.42 -3.80
C ASP A 212 24.91 3.93 -4.01
N ALA A 213 23.91 3.10 -4.33
CA ALA A 213 24.10 1.68 -4.63
C ALA A 213 24.90 1.42 -5.92
N LEU A 214 24.97 2.39 -6.83
CA LEU A 214 25.76 2.31 -8.06
C LEU A 214 27.22 2.81 -7.88
N THR A 215 27.57 3.33 -6.71
CA THR A 215 28.93 3.80 -6.43
C THR A 215 29.88 2.65 -6.10
N ALA A 216 31.19 2.88 -6.25
CA ALA A 216 32.19 1.89 -5.88
C ALA A 216 32.25 1.59 -4.36
N GLN A 217 31.80 2.54 -3.53
CA GLN A 217 31.80 2.41 -2.06
C GLN A 217 30.46 2.89 -1.48
N PRO A 218 29.39 2.07 -1.57
CA PRO A 218 28.08 2.44 -1.05
C PRO A 218 28.12 2.70 0.46
N SER A 219 27.32 3.66 0.90
CA SER A 219 27.19 4.01 2.32
C SER A 219 26.72 2.82 3.17
N ALA A 220 26.93 2.89 4.48
CA ALA A 220 26.54 1.82 5.40
C ALA A 220 25.04 1.52 5.37
N ILE A 221 24.19 2.55 5.24
CA ILE A 221 22.73 2.39 5.17
C ILE A 221 22.31 1.64 3.90
N THR A 222 22.94 1.95 2.77
CA THR A 222 22.69 1.24 1.50
C THR A 222 23.13 -0.22 1.59
N ARG A 223 24.31 -0.50 2.18
CA ARG A 223 24.76 -1.87 2.44
C ARG A 223 23.86 -2.63 3.40
N PHE A 224 23.33 -1.97 4.43
CA PHE A 224 22.40 -2.54 5.38
C PHE A 224 21.11 -3.00 4.68
N PHE A 225 20.44 -2.10 3.94
CA PHE A 225 19.21 -2.45 3.21
C PHE A 225 19.46 -3.43 2.06
N GLY A 226 20.64 -3.41 1.44
CA GLY A 226 21.06 -4.35 0.40
C GLY A 226 21.50 -5.72 0.92
N CYS A 227 21.62 -5.92 2.24
CA CYS A 227 22.06 -7.21 2.76
C CYS A 227 20.98 -8.30 2.56
N LYS A 228 21.42 -9.56 2.48
CA LYS A 228 20.53 -10.70 2.20
C LYS A 228 19.35 -10.79 3.18
N ILE A 229 19.55 -10.46 4.45
CA ILE A 229 18.50 -10.49 5.47
C ILE A 229 17.42 -9.46 5.14
N MET A 230 17.81 -8.20 4.92
CA MET A 230 16.87 -7.12 4.60
C MET A 230 16.17 -7.35 3.27
N ALA A 231 16.88 -7.82 2.25
CA ALA A 231 16.29 -8.22 0.97
C ALA A 231 15.27 -9.36 1.14
N THR A 232 15.57 -10.35 2.00
CA THR A 232 14.65 -11.46 2.30
C THR A 232 13.40 -10.94 3.01
N LEU A 233 13.55 -10.11 4.04
CA LEU A 233 12.43 -9.47 4.72
C LEU A 233 11.58 -8.62 3.76
N GLY A 234 12.22 -7.89 2.84
CA GLY A 234 11.55 -7.16 1.76
C GLY A 234 10.72 -8.08 0.86
N SER A 235 11.23 -9.27 0.51
CA SER A 235 10.47 -10.25 -0.27
C SER A 235 9.27 -10.84 0.48
N LEU A 236 9.31 -10.87 1.82
CA LEU A 236 8.23 -11.35 2.67
C LEU A 236 7.19 -10.29 3.00
N ALA A 237 7.51 -9.00 2.83
CA ALA A 237 6.65 -7.89 3.19
C ALA A 237 5.26 -7.99 2.53
N PHE A 238 5.23 -8.40 1.26
CA PHE A 238 3.98 -8.49 0.51
C PHE A 238 3.11 -9.71 0.89
N PRO A 239 3.64 -10.94 0.99
CA PRO A 239 2.90 -12.04 1.59
C PRO A 239 2.39 -11.72 2.99
N MET A 240 3.24 -11.10 3.83
CA MET A 240 2.88 -10.68 5.18
C MET A 240 1.73 -9.67 5.17
N PHE A 241 1.77 -8.69 4.27
CA PHE A 241 0.70 -7.71 4.07
C PHE A 241 -0.67 -8.38 3.82
N ILE A 242 -0.71 -9.51 3.11
CA ILE A 242 -1.95 -10.24 2.84
C ILE A 242 -2.38 -11.09 4.04
N VAL A 243 -1.45 -11.83 4.67
CA VAL A 243 -1.84 -12.86 5.65
C VAL A 243 -1.97 -12.35 7.07
N HIS A 244 -1.30 -11.24 7.44
CA HIS A 244 -1.31 -10.78 8.83
C HIS A 244 -2.71 -10.40 9.34
N GLY A 245 -3.53 -9.73 8.52
CA GLY A 245 -4.87 -9.31 8.90
C GLY A 245 -5.77 -10.49 9.29
N PRO A 246 -5.97 -11.51 8.42
CA PRO A 246 -6.79 -12.67 8.73
C PRO A 246 -6.24 -13.48 9.92
N ILE A 247 -4.92 -13.67 10.00
CA ILE A 247 -4.28 -14.34 11.14
C ILE A 247 -4.54 -13.57 12.44
N GLY A 248 -4.39 -12.25 12.43
CA GLY A 248 -4.63 -11.40 13.60
C GLY A 248 -6.07 -11.51 14.09
N GLN A 249 -7.04 -11.67 13.19
CA GLN A 249 -8.43 -11.85 13.58
C GLN A 249 -8.68 -13.14 14.36
N ILE A 250 -7.94 -14.23 14.09
CA ILE A 250 -8.02 -15.48 14.86
C ILE A 250 -7.66 -15.27 16.34
N PHE A 251 -6.64 -14.45 16.60
CA PHE A 251 -6.07 -14.28 17.94
C PHE A 251 -6.66 -13.10 18.72
N TYR A 252 -7.04 -12.02 18.02
CA TYR A 252 -7.39 -10.75 18.66
C TYR A 252 -8.83 -10.30 18.43
N LYS A 253 -9.51 -10.74 17.35
CA LYS A 253 -10.90 -10.31 17.13
C LYS A 253 -11.81 -11.01 18.12
N LYS A 254 -12.40 -10.24 19.04
CA LYS A 254 -13.19 -10.74 20.18
C LYS A 254 -14.20 -11.83 19.81
N ALA A 255 -14.94 -11.68 18.71
CA ALA A 255 -15.93 -12.66 18.26
C ALA A 255 -15.28 -14.02 17.95
N ILE A 256 -14.14 -14.03 17.25
CA ILE A 256 -13.43 -15.25 16.85
C ILE A 256 -12.60 -15.80 18.01
N ALA A 257 -11.80 -14.95 18.63
CA ALA A 257 -10.85 -15.37 19.66
C ALA A 257 -11.55 -15.95 20.90
N LYS A 258 -12.72 -15.42 21.29
CA LYS A 258 -13.51 -16.04 22.36
C LYS A 258 -14.00 -17.45 22.01
N LYS A 259 -14.34 -17.69 20.74
CA LYS A 259 -14.82 -19.00 20.29
C LYS A 259 -13.70 -20.04 20.22
N LEU A 260 -12.50 -19.62 19.81
CA LEU A 260 -11.35 -20.52 19.64
C LEU A 260 -10.50 -20.69 20.91
N TRP A 261 -10.36 -19.62 21.70
CA TRP A 261 -9.40 -19.54 22.81
C TRP A 261 -10.04 -19.14 24.15
N GLY A 262 -11.35 -18.94 24.20
CA GLY A 262 -12.07 -18.42 25.37
C GLY A 262 -11.88 -16.92 25.63
N LYS A 263 -10.79 -16.32 25.16
CA LYS A 263 -10.48 -14.88 25.27
C LYS A 263 -9.54 -14.40 24.17
N PRO A 264 -9.51 -13.09 23.84
CA PRO A 264 -8.45 -12.52 23.02
C PRO A 264 -7.06 -12.76 23.63
N MET A 265 -6.06 -12.97 22.77
CA MET A 265 -4.67 -13.12 23.22
C MET A 265 -4.15 -11.82 23.87
N PRO A 266 -3.34 -11.92 24.94
CA PRO A 266 -2.76 -10.76 25.62
C PRO A 266 -1.70 -10.06 24.75
N HIS A 267 -1.37 -8.81 25.07
CA HIS A 267 -0.30 -8.06 24.36
C HIS A 267 1.05 -8.78 24.37
N ALA A 268 1.36 -9.54 25.42
CA ALA A 268 2.58 -10.35 25.51
C ALA A 268 2.67 -11.45 24.44
N PHE A 269 1.57 -11.82 23.79
CA PHE A 269 1.54 -12.77 22.67
C PHE A 269 2.00 -12.14 21.34
N PHE A 270 2.16 -10.82 21.27
CA PHE A 270 2.51 -10.12 20.03
C PHE A 270 3.78 -10.65 19.33
N PRO A 271 4.89 -10.97 20.03
CA PRO A 271 6.07 -11.55 19.39
C PRO A 271 5.79 -12.92 18.74
N PHE A 272 4.96 -13.75 19.37
CA PHE A 272 4.55 -15.05 18.81
C PHE A 272 3.65 -14.86 17.58
N TYR A 273 2.70 -13.92 17.65
CA TYR A 273 1.91 -13.54 16.47
C TYR A 273 2.80 -13.07 15.31
N LEU A 274 3.80 -12.24 15.57
CA LEU A 274 4.75 -11.79 14.55
C LEU A 274 5.54 -12.97 13.96
N ALA A 275 6.02 -13.88 14.79
CA ALA A 275 6.71 -15.09 14.35
C ALA A 275 5.81 -15.99 13.48
N ILE A 276 4.54 -16.16 13.84
CA ILE A 276 3.54 -16.88 13.04
C ILE A 276 3.34 -16.20 11.68
N CYS A 277 3.16 -14.88 11.66
CA CYS A 277 3.02 -14.13 10.42
C CYS A 277 4.27 -14.26 9.54
N LEU A 278 5.47 -14.16 10.10
CA LEU A 278 6.73 -14.31 9.36
C LEU A 278 6.87 -15.73 8.79
N GLY A 279 6.62 -16.77 9.61
CA GLY A 279 6.69 -18.17 9.19
C GLY A 279 5.70 -18.49 8.07
N LEU A 280 4.44 -18.10 8.23
CA LEU A 280 3.42 -18.31 7.19
C LEU A 280 3.72 -17.50 5.93
N SER A 281 4.20 -16.26 6.06
CA SER A 281 4.62 -15.45 4.91
C SER A 281 5.77 -16.09 4.15
N HIS A 282 6.74 -16.68 4.87
CA HIS A 282 7.83 -17.42 4.26
C HIS A 282 7.34 -18.66 3.51
N LEU A 283 6.50 -19.50 4.14
CA LEU A 283 5.93 -20.70 3.52
C LEU A 283 5.14 -20.35 2.26
N VAL A 284 4.28 -19.34 2.33
CA VAL A 284 3.52 -18.85 1.19
C VAL A 284 4.43 -18.30 0.09
N ASN A 285 5.48 -17.57 0.46
CA ASN A 285 6.43 -17.02 -0.51
C ASN A 285 7.13 -18.14 -1.29
N GLU A 286 7.67 -19.14 -0.60
CA GLU A 286 8.41 -20.25 -1.23
C GLU A 286 7.51 -21.20 -2.02
N HIS A 287 6.38 -21.61 -1.45
CA HIS A 287 5.56 -22.68 -2.05
C HIS A 287 4.45 -22.19 -2.98
N PHE A 288 4.06 -20.92 -2.90
CA PHE A 288 2.97 -20.37 -3.69
C PHE A 288 3.41 -19.20 -4.58
N VAL A 289 4.02 -18.14 -4.02
CA VAL A 289 4.38 -16.93 -4.78
C VAL A 289 5.50 -17.22 -5.80
N LYS A 290 6.56 -17.91 -5.37
CA LYS A 290 7.68 -18.31 -6.25
C LYS A 290 7.35 -19.52 -7.13
N ASN A 291 6.19 -20.13 -6.96
CA ASN A 291 5.80 -21.32 -7.70
C ASN A 291 5.48 -20.98 -9.15
N LYS A 292 6.35 -21.43 -10.07
CA LYS A 292 6.21 -21.20 -11.52
C LYS A 292 4.87 -21.69 -12.07
N LYS A 293 4.29 -22.77 -11.53
CA LYS A 293 2.99 -23.30 -11.97
C LYS A 293 1.86 -22.32 -11.65
N VAL A 294 1.87 -21.73 -10.46
CA VAL A 294 0.89 -20.70 -10.04
C VAL A 294 1.01 -19.48 -10.94
N GLY A 295 2.24 -19.01 -11.19
CA GLY A 295 2.49 -17.89 -12.09
C GLY A 295 2.01 -18.15 -13.53
N ALA A 296 2.30 -19.34 -14.07
CA ALA A 296 1.87 -19.72 -15.42
C ALA A 296 0.35 -19.85 -15.54
N PHE A 297 -0.31 -20.43 -14.55
CA PHE A 297 -1.77 -20.56 -14.52
C PHE A 297 -2.44 -19.17 -14.46
N ALA A 298 -1.99 -18.31 -13.55
CA ALA A 298 -2.48 -16.94 -13.45
C ALA A 298 -2.25 -16.15 -14.75
N GLY A 299 -1.10 -16.34 -15.41
CA GLY A 299 -0.78 -15.75 -16.70
C GLY A 299 -1.74 -16.18 -17.81
N LYS A 300 -2.06 -17.48 -17.90
CA LYS A 300 -3.02 -18.01 -18.88
C LYS A 300 -4.43 -17.43 -18.69
N ILE A 301 -4.90 -17.32 -17.44
CA ILE A 301 -6.20 -16.70 -17.16
C ILE A 301 -6.20 -15.23 -17.57
N ALA A 302 -5.15 -14.48 -17.22
CA ALA A 302 -5.04 -13.08 -17.58
C ALA A 302 -5.04 -12.89 -19.11
N GLN A 303 -4.31 -13.72 -19.85
CA GLN A 303 -4.31 -13.71 -21.32
C GLN A 303 -5.68 -14.03 -21.90
N LYS A 304 -6.37 -15.04 -21.35
CA LYS A 304 -7.73 -15.40 -21.80
C LYS A 304 -8.71 -14.25 -21.59
N LEU A 305 -8.67 -13.60 -20.43
CA LEU A 305 -9.52 -12.44 -20.13
C LEU A 305 -9.17 -11.26 -21.03
N ALA A 306 -7.88 -10.99 -21.26
CA ALA A 306 -7.43 -9.94 -22.17
C ALA A 306 -7.94 -10.15 -23.60
N GLY A 307 -7.84 -11.38 -24.12
CA GLY A 307 -8.35 -11.74 -25.45
C GLY A 307 -9.87 -11.60 -25.58
N TRP A 308 -10.63 -11.72 -24.49
CA TRP A 308 -12.07 -11.44 -24.49
C TRP A 308 -12.37 -9.93 -24.54
N THR A 309 -11.49 -9.11 -23.95
CA THR A 309 -11.64 -7.65 -23.91
C THR A 309 -11.05 -6.92 -25.12
N GLU A 310 -10.11 -7.52 -25.86
CA GLU A 310 -9.56 -6.94 -27.11
C GLU A 310 -10.65 -6.73 -28.18
N GLY A 311 -11.74 -7.49 -28.16
CA GLY A 311 -12.91 -7.28 -29.02
C GLY A 311 -13.85 -6.15 -28.55
N MET A 312 -13.75 -5.70 -27.29
CA MET A 312 -14.61 -4.65 -26.70
C MET A 312 -13.95 -3.26 -26.67
N LEU A 313 -12.61 -3.20 -26.77
CA LEU A 313 -11.83 -1.95 -26.72
C LEU A 313 -11.25 -1.53 -28.07
N ARG A 314 -11.61 -2.21 -29.16
CA ARG A 314 -11.41 -1.66 -30.51
C ARG A 314 -12.50 -0.62 -30.74
N ASP A 315 -12.08 0.63 -30.87
CA ASP A 315 -12.87 1.66 -31.52
C ASP A 315 -13.40 1.10 -32.86
N ARG A 316 -14.73 1.13 -33.02
CA ARG A 316 -15.34 1.27 -34.34
C ARG A 316 -15.29 2.74 -34.72
#